data_AF-A0A3L7P788-F1
#
_entry.id   AF-A0A3L7P788-F1
#
_cell.length_a   1.000
_cell.length_b   1.000
_cell.length_c   1.000
_cell.angle_alpha   90.00
_cell.angle_beta   90.00
_cell.angle_gamma   90.00
#
_symmetry.space_group_name_H-M   'P 1'
#
loop_
_entity.id
_entity.type
_entity.pdbx_description
1 polymer ?
#
loop_
_entity_poly.entity_id
_entity_poly.type
_entity_poly.pdbx_seq_one_letter_code
_entity_poly.pdbx_strand_id
1 'polypeptide(L)' 'MPWTANGTEYDLDIVLAGESSVGDTYAAVTARSFHSGGVNGLMFDGSVRFISNGVSLANWQAMGTRAGGEVVND' A
#
# COMPACT_ATOMS: atom_id res chain seq x y z
N MET A 1 -0.95 7.55 -4.72
CA MET A 1 -0.18 8.78 -4.43
C MET A 1 -0.88 9.92 -5.16
N PRO A 2 -1.30 10.98 -4.46
CA PRO A 2 -2.03 12.06 -5.10
C PRO A 2 -1.07 12.88 -5.98
N TRP A 3 -1.38 12.98 -7.26
CA TRP A 3 -0.71 13.89 -8.19
C TRP A 3 -1.72 14.87 -8.76
N THR A 4 -1.45 16.17 -8.62
CA THR A 4 -2.33 17.22 -9.12
C THR A 4 -1.83 17.74 -10.46
N ALA A 5 -2.69 17.69 -11.48
CA ALA A 5 -2.44 18.32 -12.76
C ALA A 5 -3.68 19.01 -13.29
N ASN A 6 -3.50 20.22 -13.83
CA ASN A 6 -4.61 21.05 -14.33
C ASN A 6 -5.77 21.22 -13.33
N GLY A 7 -5.46 21.23 -12.03
CA GLY A 7 -6.45 21.36 -10.96
C GLY A 7 -7.25 20.09 -10.64
N THR A 8 -6.95 18.95 -11.27
CA THR A 8 -7.53 17.64 -10.93
C THR A 8 -6.51 16.81 -10.16
N GLU A 9 -6.95 16.21 -9.06
CA GLU A 9 -6.16 15.27 -8.28
C GLU A 9 -6.36 13.85 -8.82
N TYR A 10 -5.25 13.19 -9.12
CA TYR A 10 -5.25 11.82 -9.62
C TYR A 10 -4.64 10.90 -8.58
N ASP A 11 -5.35 9.81 -8.29
CA ASP A 11 -4.88 8.76 -7.40
C ASP A 11 -4.12 7.69 -8.20
N LEU A 12 -2.80 7.83 -8.28
CA LEU A 12 -1.94 7.04 -9.16
C LEU A 12 -0.92 6.21 -8.38
N ASP A 13 -0.54 5.06 -8.93
CA ASP A 13 0.64 4.30 -8.51
C ASP A 13 1.85 4.67 -9.37
N ILE A 14 3.05 4.52 -8.81
CA ILE A 14 4.30 4.78 -9.55
C ILE A 14 4.76 3.47 -10.18
N VAL A 15 5.00 3.50 -11.50
CA VAL A 15 5.61 2.41 -12.26
C VAL A 15 6.72 3.02 -13.12
N LEU A 16 7.96 2.60 -12.91
CA LEU A 16 9.13 3.24 -13.51
C LEU A 16 9.38 2.81 -14.97
N ALA A 17 8.83 1.67 -15.39
CA ALA A 17 8.95 1.16 -16.76
C ALA A 17 7.73 0.29 -17.14
N GLY A 18 7.28 0.40 -18.39
CA GLY A 18 6.31 -0.55 -18.94
C GLY A 18 6.95 -1.94 -19.08
N GLU A 19 6.17 -2.99 -18.84
CA GLU A 19 6.58 -4.40 -18.85
C GLU A 19 7.26 -4.90 -20.14
N SER A 20 7.27 -4.10 -21.22
CA SER A 20 8.02 -4.36 -22.46
C SER A 20 9.46 -3.85 -22.45
N SER A 21 9.86 -3.13 -21.40
CA SER A 21 11.22 -2.60 -21.23
C SER A 21 12.12 -3.74 -20.74
N VAL A 22 13.25 -3.96 -21.40
CA VAL A 22 14.12 -5.16 -21.26
C VAL A 22 14.92 -5.19 -19.94
N GLY A 23 14.41 -4.64 -18.84
CA GLY A 23 15.10 -4.51 -17.53
C GLY A 23 14.15 -4.55 -16.33
N ASP A 24 14.70 -4.42 -15.12
CA ASP A 24 13.92 -4.49 -13.87
C ASP A 24 12.85 -3.40 -13.81
N THR A 25 11.60 -3.80 -13.62
CA THR A 25 10.50 -2.88 -13.36
C THR A 25 10.35 -2.65 -11.87
N TYR A 26 10.47 -1.40 -11.45
CA TYR A 26 10.17 -0.98 -10.08
C TYR A 26 8.78 -0.34 -10.04
N ALA A 27 7.96 -0.77 -9.09
CA ALA A 27 6.64 -0.21 -8.85
C ALA A 27 6.39 0.00 -7.36
N ALA A 28 5.68 1.07 -7.04
CA ALA A 28 5.12 1.32 -5.72
C ALA A 28 3.59 1.28 -5.85
N VAL A 29 3.01 0.12 -5.56
CA VAL A 29 1.57 -0.12 -5.59
C VAL A 29 1.05 -0.08 -4.16
N THR A 30 0.24 0.94 -3.86
CA THR A 30 -0.23 1.19 -2.49
C THR A 30 -1.62 0.61 -2.25
N ALA A 31 -1.89 0.07 -1.06
CA ALA A 31 -3.25 -0.27 -0.66
C ALA A 31 -4.06 1.02 -0.41
N ARG A 32 -5.23 1.16 -1.06
CA ARG A 32 -6.07 2.36 -0.98
C ARG A 32 -7.55 2.03 -1.00
N SER A 33 -8.36 2.90 -0.40
CA SER A 33 -9.81 2.82 -0.41
C SER A 33 -10.42 4.22 -0.52
N PHE A 34 -11.59 4.31 -1.16
CA PHE A 34 -12.42 5.52 -1.14
C PHE A 34 -13.29 5.61 0.13
N HIS A 35 -13.27 4.60 1.00
CA HIS A 35 -13.90 4.68 2.31
C HIS A 35 -13.05 5.54 3.26
N SER A 36 -13.74 6.26 4.15
CA SER A 36 -13.05 7.12 5.11
C SER A 36 -12.27 6.30 6.14
N GLY A 37 -11.07 6.80 6.48
CA GLY A 37 -10.32 6.36 7.65
C GLY A 37 -9.39 5.17 7.45
N GLY A 38 -9.46 4.41 6.36
CA GLY A 38 -8.57 3.26 6.18
C GLY A 38 -8.95 2.29 5.07
N VAL A 39 -8.31 1.12 5.10
CA VAL A 39 -8.49 0.02 4.13
C VAL A 39 -8.80 -1.29 4.86
N ASN A 40 -9.55 -2.19 4.23
CA ASN A 40 -9.63 -3.58 4.68
C ASN A 40 -8.54 -4.40 3.98
N GLY A 41 -7.61 -4.96 4.74
CA GLY A 41 -6.51 -5.79 4.24
C GLY A 41 -6.73 -7.26 4.55
N LEU A 42 -6.42 -8.13 3.58
CA LEU A 42 -6.35 -9.58 3.78
C LEU A 42 -4.98 -9.95 4.34
N MET A 43 -4.98 -10.65 5.45
CA MET A 43 -3.79 -11.20 6.10
C MET A 43 -3.46 -12.58 5.51
N PHE A 44 -2.21 -13.01 5.66
CA PHE A 44 -1.74 -14.30 5.12
C PHE A 44 -2.43 -15.52 5.76
N ASP A 45 -2.99 -15.36 6.96
CA ASP A 45 -3.79 -16.38 7.65
C ASP A 45 -5.26 -16.44 7.19
N GLY A 46 -5.64 -15.63 6.19
CA GLY A 46 -7.00 -15.56 5.65
C GLY A 46 -7.94 -14.63 6.43
N SER A 47 -7.50 -14.03 7.54
CA SER A 47 -8.29 -13.03 8.25
C SER A 47 -8.29 -11.68 7.51
N VAL A 48 -9.39 -10.93 7.62
CA VAL A 48 -9.48 -9.56 7.11
C VAL A 48 -9.45 -8.60 8.29
N ARG A 49 -8.61 -7.56 8.20
CA ARG A 49 -8.48 -6.53 9.22
C ARG A 49 -8.65 -5.15 8.61
N PHE A 50 -9.33 -4.26 9.33
CA PHE A 50 -9.32 -2.85 9.00
C PHE A 50 -8.00 -2.24 9.45
N ILE A 51 -7.39 -1.41 8.61
CA ILE A 51 -6.11 -0.78 8.85
C ILE A 51 -6.29 0.73 8.64
N SER A 52 -6.00 1.50 9.68
CA SER A 52 -6.20 2.95 9.69
C SER A 52 -5.24 3.66 8.72
N ASN A 53 -5.68 4.78 8.15
CA ASN A 53 -4.80 5.72 7.44
C ASN A 53 -3.70 6.31 8.36
N GLY A 54 -3.88 6.20 9.67
CA GLY A 54 -2.91 6.63 10.68
C GLY A 54 -1.85 5.58 11.06
N VAL A 55 -1.88 4.38 10.47
CA VAL A 55 -0.93 3.30 10.76
C VAL A 55 0.51 3.80 10.61
N SER A 56 1.37 3.46 11.57
CA SER A 56 2.79 3.83 11.46
C SER A 56 3.45 3.04 10.32
N LEU A 57 4.38 3.67 9.59
CA LEU A 57 5.06 3.03 8.47
C LEU A 57 5.80 1.75 8.89
N ALA A 58 6.40 1.75 10.08
CA ALA A 58 7.09 0.58 10.64
C ALA A 58 6.12 -0.59 10.87
N ASN A 59 4.93 -0.30 11.43
CA ASN A 59 3.89 -1.31 11.65
C ASN A 59 3.35 -1.84 10.31
N TRP A 60 3.06 -0.96 9.36
CA TRP A 60 2.61 -1.35 8.02
C TRP A 60 3.61 -2.29 7.31
N GLN A 61 4.91 -1.97 7.37
CA GLN A 61 5.96 -2.81 6.78
C GLN A 61 6.11 -4.14 7.52
N ALA A 62 6.07 -4.12 8.86
CA ALA A 62 6.14 -5.32 9.68
C ALA A 62 5.00 -6.31 9.38
N MET A 63 3.78 -5.81 9.12
CA MET A 63 2.64 -6.67 8.73
C MET A 63 2.84 -7.43 7.42
N GLY A 64 3.71 -6.95 6.53
CA GLY A 64 4.06 -7.62 5.28
C GLY A 64 5.21 -8.63 5.39
N THR A 65 5.87 -8.73 6.54
CA THR A 65 7.01 -9.64 6.69
C THR A 65 6.52 -11.08 6.89
N ARG A 66 7.24 -12.03 6.29
CA ARG A 66 7.01 -13.46 6.56
C ARG A 66 7.63 -13.92 7.89
N ALA A 67 8.55 -13.14 8.46
CA ALA A 67 9.31 -13.48 9.64
C ALA A 67 8.69 -12.77 10.85
N GLY A 68 7.43 -13.15 11.14
CA GLY A 68 6.51 -12.49 12.09
C GLY A 68 6.88 -12.65 13.56
N GLY A 69 8.03 -12.10 13.96
CA GLY A 69 8.35 -11.82 15.36
C GLY A 69 7.81 -10.47 15.83
N GLU A 70 7.28 -9.63 14.94
CA GLU A 70 6.76 -8.32 15.29
C GLU A 70 5.33 -8.43 15.85
N VAL A 71 5.14 -8.02 17.12
CA VAL A 71 3.80 -7.73 17.64
C VAL A 71 3.42 -6.34 17.14
N VAL A 72 2.61 -6.30 16.10
CA VAL A 72 2.19 -5.06 15.46
C VAL A 72 0.80 -4.65 15.97
N ASN A 73 0.70 -3.43 16.48
CA ASN A 73 -0.58 -2.77 16.75
C ASN A 73 -0.84 -1.72 15.66
N ASP A 74 -2.12 -1.46 15.35
CA ASP A 74 -2.51 -0.31 14.52
C ASP A 74 -2.35 1.00 15.30
#